data_AF-A0A421EY37-F1
#
_entry.id   AF-A0A421EY37-F1
#
_cell.length_a   1.000
_cell.length_b   1.000
_cell.length_c   1.000
_cell.angle_alpha   90.00
_cell.angle_beta   90.00
_cell.angle_gamma   90.00
#
_symmetry.space_group_name_H-M   'P 1'
#
loop_
_entity.id
_entity.type
_entity.pdbx_description
1 polymer ?
#
loop_
_entity_poly.entity_id
_entity_poly.type
_entity_poly.pdbx_seq_one_letter_code
_entity_poly.pdbx_strand_id
1 'polypeptide(L)'
;CLAFGNADLAGRITASHPTGYSLAAAIERDGFIRAEAFCSWCVEETRFDTLNEYLQGSFGAEQVLVMERQNDFCRFKVRSSTEEVKLSKMFALIEEVKTKIHIREYSVSQTTLEQIFNSFASQQEEEQGVARGVYQGN
;
A
#
# COMPACT_ATOMS: atom_id res chain seq x y z
N CYS A 1 8.49 20.00 -1.38
CA CYS A 1 7.92 19.24 -2.51
C CYS A 1 8.50 19.70 -3.85
N LEU A 2 8.27 20.94 -4.29
CA LEU A 2 8.84 21.45 -5.56
C LEU A 2 10.37 21.32 -5.64
N ALA A 3 11.11 21.73 -4.60
CA ALA A 3 12.56 21.60 -4.54
C ALA A 3 13.07 20.14 -4.54
N PHE A 4 12.22 19.18 -4.15
CA PHE A 4 12.52 17.74 -4.23
C PHE A 4 12.30 17.19 -5.65
N GLY A 5 11.54 17.89 -6.49
CA GLY A 5 11.25 17.50 -7.88
C GLY A 5 9.82 16.99 -8.11
N ASN A 6 8.98 16.93 -7.07
CA ASN A 6 7.58 16.55 -7.21
C ASN A 6 6.70 17.43 -6.31
N ALA A 7 5.93 18.34 -6.92
CA ALA A 7 5.06 19.26 -6.20
C ALA A 7 3.82 18.57 -5.62
N ASP A 8 3.32 17.53 -6.29
CA ASP A 8 2.08 16.83 -5.94
C ASP A 8 2.17 16.10 -4.59
N LEU A 9 3.38 15.77 -4.16
CA LEU A 9 3.64 15.24 -2.81
C LEU A 9 3.05 16.13 -1.71
N ALA A 10 2.97 17.46 -1.91
CA ALA A 10 2.37 18.34 -0.92
C ALA A 10 0.89 17.99 -0.63
N GLY A 11 0.14 17.59 -1.66
CA GLY A 11 -1.27 17.21 -1.53
C GLY A 11 -1.49 15.88 -0.80
N ARG A 12 -0.43 15.10 -0.58
CA ARG A 12 -0.47 13.81 0.14
C ARG A 12 -0.18 13.95 1.63
N ILE A 13 0.21 15.13 2.10
CA ILE A 13 0.44 15.38 3.54
C ILE A 13 -0.90 15.71 4.19
N THR A 14 -1.70 14.68 4.43
CA THR A 14 -3.03 14.80 5.03
C THR A 14 -3.26 13.71 6.07
N ALA A 15 -4.18 13.94 7.00
CA ALA A 15 -4.52 12.96 8.03
C ALA A 15 -5.10 11.64 7.47
N SER A 16 -5.67 11.67 6.25
CA SER A 16 -6.24 10.50 5.58
C SER A 16 -5.25 9.76 4.69
N HIS A 17 -4.06 10.32 4.42
CA HIS A 17 -3.09 9.66 3.55
C HIS A 17 -2.37 8.53 4.30
N PRO A 18 -2.22 7.31 3.72
CA PRO A 18 -1.69 6.13 4.43
C PRO A 18 -0.32 6.31 5.09
N THR A 19 0.56 7.11 4.50
CA THR A 19 1.90 7.41 5.05
C THR A 19 2.06 8.88 5.46
N GLY A 20 1.26 9.75 4.84
CA GLY A 20 1.38 11.22 4.95
C GLY A 20 0.78 11.76 6.24
N TYR A 21 -0.10 10.99 6.89
CA TYR A 21 -0.70 11.35 8.16
C TYR A 21 0.35 11.61 9.25
N SER A 22 1.49 10.89 9.21
CA SER A 22 2.57 11.04 10.19
C SER A 22 3.21 12.43 10.14
N LEU A 23 3.45 12.95 8.92
CA LEU A 23 3.95 14.30 8.70
C LEU A 23 2.87 15.32 9.03
N ALA A 24 1.61 15.10 8.61
CA ALA A 24 0.51 15.99 8.90
C ALA A 24 0.34 16.21 10.42
N ALA A 25 0.35 15.12 11.20
CA ALA A 25 0.26 15.17 12.65
C ALA A 25 1.46 15.88 13.30
N ALA A 26 2.68 15.72 12.77
CA ALA A 26 3.85 16.43 13.25
C ALA A 26 3.78 17.94 12.97
N ILE A 27 3.33 18.34 11.78
CA ILE A 27 3.11 19.74 11.44
C ILE A 27 2.04 20.36 12.35
N GLU A 28 0.93 19.64 12.59
CA GLU A 28 -0.17 20.12 13.44
C GLU A 28 0.28 20.30 14.90
N ARG A 29 1.07 19.36 15.43
CA ARG A 29 1.54 19.40 16.82
C ARG A 29 2.66 20.41 17.04
N ASP A 30 3.66 20.43 16.17
CA ASP A 30 4.92 21.13 16.41
C ASP A 30 5.04 22.43 15.58
N GLY A 31 4.17 22.63 14.57
CA GLY A 31 4.25 23.74 13.62
C GLY A 31 5.32 23.58 12.53
N PHE A 32 6.12 22.51 12.58
CA PHE A 32 7.16 22.21 11.60
C PHE A 32 7.44 20.71 11.52
N ILE A 33 8.18 20.30 10.48
CA ILE A 33 8.78 18.96 10.37
C ILE A 33 10.28 19.09 10.12
N ARG A 34 11.04 18.11 10.57
CA ARG A 34 12.47 18.04 10.26
C ARG A 34 12.65 17.77 8.78
N ALA A 35 13.59 18.47 8.14
CA ALA A 35 13.89 18.29 6.72
C ALA A 35 14.26 16.84 6.39
N GLU A 36 14.99 16.15 7.26
CA GLU A 36 15.32 14.73 7.12
C GLU A 36 14.07 13.84 7.05
N ALA A 37 13.12 14.03 7.97
CA ALA A 37 11.87 13.27 7.99
C ALA A 37 11.04 13.52 6.71
N PHE A 38 10.99 14.78 6.27
CA PHE A 38 10.33 15.16 5.03
C PHE A 38 10.99 14.51 3.80
N CYS A 39 12.32 14.56 3.70
CA CYS A 39 13.07 13.99 2.58
C CYS A 39 12.95 12.46 2.55
N SER A 40 13.06 11.81 3.71
CA SER A 40 12.87 10.37 3.83
C SER A 40 11.49 9.95 3.32
N TRP A 41 10.44 10.62 3.79
CA TRP A 41 9.08 10.35 3.32
C TRP A 41 8.91 10.59 1.81
N CYS A 42 9.48 11.67 1.26
CA CYS A 42 9.43 11.92 -0.19
C CYS A 42 10.11 10.82 -1.01
N VAL A 43 11.24 10.29 -0.54
CA VAL A 43 11.95 9.17 -1.18
C VAL A 43 11.08 7.91 -1.15
N GLU A 44 10.48 7.58 -0.02
CA GLU A 44 9.62 6.39 0.07
C GLU A 44 8.35 6.50 -0.78
N GLU A 45 7.73 7.69 -0.83
CA GLU A 45 6.59 7.94 -1.75
C GLU A 45 6.99 7.76 -3.21
N THR A 46 8.16 8.26 -3.59
CA THR A 46 8.65 8.15 -4.97
C THR A 46 8.95 6.70 -5.35
N ARG A 47 9.52 5.92 -4.42
CA ARG A 47 9.79 4.49 -4.62
C ARG A 47 8.49 3.69 -4.74
N PHE A 48 7.52 3.98 -3.88
CA PHE A 48 6.20 3.37 -3.95
C PHE A 48 5.52 3.66 -5.30
N ASP A 49 5.50 4.93 -5.73
CA ASP A 49 4.91 5.32 -7.02
C ASP A 49 5.60 4.57 -8.16
N THR A 50 6.94 4.52 -8.16
CA THR A 50 7.72 3.81 -9.19
C THR A 50 7.39 2.32 -9.23
N LEU A 51 7.29 1.66 -8.07
CA LEU A 51 6.92 0.23 -7.99
C LEU A 51 5.49 0.00 -8.45
N ASN A 52 4.55 0.84 -8.01
CA ASN A 52 3.15 0.73 -8.37
C ASN A 52 2.96 0.91 -9.88
N GLU A 53 3.54 1.95 -10.48
CA GLU A 53 3.52 2.19 -11.92
C GLU A 53 4.15 1.03 -12.70
N TYR A 54 5.27 0.48 -12.21
CA TYR A 54 5.93 -0.66 -12.84
C TYR A 54 5.05 -1.92 -12.87
N LEU A 55 4.40 -2.23 -11.74
CA LEU A 55 3.46 -3.35 -11.65
C LEU A 55 2.24 -3.11 -12.55
N GLN A 56 1.67 -1.91 -12.52
CA GLN A 56 0.52 -1.55 -13.35
C GLN A 56 0.86 -1.61 -14.86
N GLY A 57 2.07 -1.21 -15.26
CA GLY A 57 2.55 -1.36 -16.63
C GLY A 57 2.77 -2.81 -17.05
N SER A 58 3.14 -3.68 -16.10
CA SER A 58 3.42 -5.10 -16.36
C SER A 58 2.18 -6.00 -16.40
N PHE A 59 1.15 -5.67 -15.62
CA PHE A 59 -0.06 -6.51 -15.43
C PHE A 59 -1.38 -5.83 -15.83
N GLY A 60 -1.37 -4.52 -16.06
CA GLY A 60 -2.56 -3.70 -16.24
C GLY A 60 -3.04 -3.08 -14.93
N ALA A 61 -3.46 -1.81 -14.98
CA ALA A 61 -3.81 -1.04 -13.78
C ALA A 61 -4.95 -1.67 -12.96
N GLU A 62 -5.96 -2.26 -13.62
CA GLU A 62 -7.10 -2.91 -12.96
C GLU A 62 -6.73 -4.23 -12.25
N GLN A 63 -5.57 -4.79 -12.58
CA GLN A 63 -5.10 -6.07 -12.05
C GLN A 63 -4.19 -5.91 -10.84
N VAL A 64 -3.75 -4.69 -10.52
CA VAL A 64 -2.84 -4.39 -9.41
C VAL A 64 -3.60 -3.65 -8.31
N LEU A 65 -3.79 -4.32 -7.18
CA LEU A 65 -4.50 -3.76 -6.02
C LEU A 65 -3.51 -3.56 -4.88
N VAL A 66 -3.48 -2.36 -4.31
CA VAL A 66 -2.73 -2.07 -3.08
C VAL A 66 -3.59 -2.55 -1.91
N MET A 67 -3.12 -3.58 -1.21
CA MET A 67 -3.82 -4.19 -0.07
C MET A 67 -3.44 -3.52 1.25
N GLU A 68 -2.17 -3.12 1.37
CA GLU A 68 -1.62 -2.54 2.59
C GLU A 68 -0.54 -1.53 2.23
N ARG A 69 -0.50 -0.41 2.98
CA ARG A 69 0.48 0.66 2.79
C ARG A 69 0.73 1.36 4.11
N GLN A 70 1.91 1.16 4.69
CA GLN A 70 2.32 1.74 5.96
C GLN A 70 3.83 1.94 5.99
N ASN A 71 4.31 3.15 6.30
CA ASN A 71 5.74 3.47 6.32
C ASN A 71 6.47 3.02 5.03
N ASP A 72 7.52 2.21 5.19
CA ASP A 72 8.34 1.60 4.13
C ASP A 72 7.81 0.23 3.66
N PHE A 73 6.61 -0.16 4.12
CA PHE A 73 5.97 -1.43 3.79
C PHE A 73 4.75 -1.24 2.90
N CYS A 74 4.64 -2.08 1.88
CA CYS A 74 3.43 -2.18 1.07
C CYS A 74 3.17 -3.62 0.64
N ARG A 75 1.89 -3.95 0.47
CA ARG A 75 1.44 -5.25 -0.01
C ARG A 75 0.56 -5.06 -1.23
N PHE A 76 0.91 -5.75 -2.31
CA PHE A 76 0.11 -5.76 -3.54
C PHE A 76 -0.59 -7.11 -3.70
N LYS A 77 -1.80 -7.07 -4.24
CA LYS A 77 -2.48 -8.23 -4.81
C LYS A 77 -2.54 -8.03 -6.31
N VAL A 78 -1.88 -8.92 -7.04
CA VAL A 78 -1.84 -8.89 -8.49
C VAL A 78 -2.68 -10.03 -9.04
N ARG A 79 -3.59 -9.70 -9.96
CA ARG A 79 -4.43 -10.65 -10.68
C ARG A 79 -3.96 -10.72 -12.13
N SER A 80 -4.50 -11.66 -12.88
CA SER A 80 -4.36 -11.67 -14.33
C SER A 80 -5.69 -12.07 -14.92
N SER A 81 -6.08 -11.33 -15.97
CA SER A 81 -7.36 -11.50 -16.65
C SER A 81 -7.35 -12.66 -17.66
N THR A 82 -6.17 -13.09 -18.12
CA THR A 82 -6.04 -14.03 -19.23
C THR A 82 -5.43 -15.38 -18.84
N GLU A 83 -4.49 -15.41 -17.88
CA GLU A 83 -3.82 -16.63 -17.41
C GLU A 83 -3.33 -16.51 -15.96
N GLU A 84 -3.08 -17.61 -15.27
CA GLU A 84 -2.51 -17.58 -13.91
C GLU A 84 -1.15 -16.85 -13.88
N VAL A 85 -0.98 -15.88 -12.98
CA VAL A 85 0.33 -15.23 -12.78
C VAL A 85 1.28 -16.22 -12.12
N LYS A 86 2.19 -16.79 -12.92
CA LYS A 86 3.24 -17.67 -12.39
C LYS A 86 4.14 -16.90 -11.43
N LEU A 87 4.42 -17.50 -10.27
CA LEU A 87 5.34 -16.95 -9.27
C LEU A 87 6.72 -16.64 -9.86
N SER A 88 7.21 -17.47 -10.80
CA SER A 88 8.49 -17.24 -11.49
C SER A 88 8.50 -15.94 -12.30
N LYS A 89 7.40 -15.59 -12.97
CA LYS A 89 7.26 -14.32 -13.70
C LYS A 89 7.27 -13.13 -12.74
N MET A 90 6.54 -13.23 -11.64
CA MET A 90 6.52 -12.16 -10.62
C MET A 90 7.90 -11.97 -9.99
N PHE A 91 8.59 -13.07 -9.65
CA PHE A 91 9.93 -13.00 -9.09
C PHE A 91 10.93 -12.31 -10.05
N ALA A 92 10.92 -12.69 -11.33
CA ALA A 92 11.77 -12.06 -12.35
C ALA A 92 11.49 -10.56 -12.47
N LEU A 93 10.21 -10.15 -12.54
CA LEU A 93 9.82 -8.75 -12.64
C LEU A 93 10.28 -7.92 -11.44
N ILE A 94 10.11 -8.44 -10.22
CA ILE A 94 10.56 -7.72 -9.02
C ILE A 94 12.07 -7.60 -8.99
N GLU A 95 12.83 -8.65 -9.35
CA GLU A 95 14.29 -8.60 -9.42
C GLU A 95 14.81 -7.58 -10.45
N GLU A 96 14.12 -7.39 -11.58
CA GLU A 96 14.48 -6.38 -12.60
C GLU A 96 14.41 -4.94 -12.06
N VAL A 97 13.46 -4.65 -11.16
CA VAL A 97 13.26 -3.30 -10.62
C VAL A 97 13.90 -3.13 -9.24
N LYS A 98 14.18 -4.21 -8.51
CA LYS A 98 14.63 -4.24 -7.10
C LYS A 98 15.74 -3.25 -6.78
N THR A 99 16.79 -3.20 -7.60
CA THR A 99 17.94 -2.31 -7.40
C THR A 99 17.58 -0.85 -7.64
N LYS A 100 16.74 -0.58 -8.64
CA LYS A 100 16.28 0.77 -9.02
C LYS A 100 15.39 1.40 -7.94
N ILE A 101 14.53 0.61 -7.29
CA ILE A 101 13.62 1.08 -6.24
C ILE A 101 14.12 0.80 -4.81
N HIS A 102 15.31 0.23 -4.66
CA HIS A 102 15.95 -0.08 -3.37
C HIS A 102 15.09 -0.94 -2.44
N ILE A 103 14.43 -1.99 -2.96
CA ILE A 103 13.74 -2.97 -2.12
C ILE A 103 14.76 -3.67 -1.22
N ARG A 104 14.55 -3.57 0.11
CA ARG A 104 15.37 -4.28 1.12
C ARG A 104 15.07 -5.77 1.13
N GLU A 105 13.78 -6.11 1.20
CA GLU A 105 13.28 -7.47 1.26
C GLU A 105 11.91 -7.54 0.59
N TYR A 106 11.60 -8.68 0.00
CA TYR A 106 10.27 -8.95 -0.52
C TYR A 106 9.96 -10.44 -0.42
N SER A 107 8.67 -10.76 -0.41
CA SER A 107 8.18 -12.11 -0.60
C SER A 107 7.09 -12.09 -1.66
N VAL A 108 7.00 -13.19 -2.42
CA VAL A 108 5.92 -13.41 -3.36
C VAL A 108 5.27 -14.73 -2.99
N SER A 109 3.96 -14.70 -2.77
CA SER A 109 3.18 -15.88 -2.46
C SER A 109 1.94 -15.94 -3.35
N GLN A 110 1.50 -17.16 -3.63
CA GLN A 110 0.24 -17.39 -4.30
C GLN A 110 -0.87 -17.37 -3.24
N THR A 111 -1.96 -16.64 -3.51
CA THR A 111 -3.10 -16.65 -2.60
C THR A 111 -3.73 -18.04 -2.60
N THR A 112 -3.74 -18.71 -1.44
CA THR A 112 -4.37 -20.02 -1.30
C THR A 112 -5.90 -19.88 -1.25
N LEU A 113 -6.63 -20.96 -1.56
CA LEU A 113 -8.08 -21.00 -1.37
C LEU A 113 -8.47 -20.68 0.08
N GLU A 114 -7.70 -21.18 1.05
CA GLU A 114 -7.91 -20.87 2.47
C GLU A 114 -7.76 -19.38 2.77
N GLN A 115 -6.75 -18.71 2.19
CA GLN A 115 -6.60 -17.26 2.33
C GLN A 115 -7.74 -16.48 1.66
N ILE A 116 -8.31 -17.00 0.57
CA ILE A 116 -9.52 -16.44 -0.06
C ILE A 116 -10.71 -16.59 0.89
N PHE A 117 -10.92 -17.77 1.47
CA PHE A 117 -11.98 -18.01 2.45
C PHE A 117 -11.82 -17.14 3.72
N ASN A 118 -10.61 -17.05 4.28
CA ASN A 118 -10.33 -16.21 5.43
C ASN A 118 -10.55 -14.72 5.13
N SER A 119 -10.18 -14.26 3.93
CA SER A 119 -10.47 -12.89 3.49
C SER A 119 -11.98 -12.63 3.41
N PHE A 120 -12.77 -13.58 2.89
CA PHE A 120 -14.23 -13.46 2.87
C PHE A 120 -14.83 -13.44 4.28
N ALA A 121 -14.34 -14.29 5.19
CA ALA A 121 -14.79 -14.31 6.58
C ALA A 121 -14.48 -12.99 7.30
N SER A 122 -13.27 -12.43 7.13
CA SER A 122 -12.89 -11.16 7.76
C SER A 122 -13.73 -9.96 7.27
N GLN A 123 -14.20 -9.98 6.02
CA GLN A 123 -15.09 -8.95 5.48
C GLN A 123 -16.51 -9.02 6.08
N GLN A 124 -16.97 -10.22 6.49
CA GLN A 124 -18.28 -10.39 7.11
C GLN A 124 -18.31 -9.95 8.58
N GLU A 125 -17.19 -10.02 9.29
CA GLU A 125 -17.08 -9.52 10.67
C GLU A 125 -17.08 -7.98 10.71
N GLU A 126 -16.52 -7.31 9.70
CA GLU A 126 -16.57 -5.84 9.57
C GLU A 126 -17.96 -5.31 9.16
N GLU A 127 -18.81 -6.11 8.50
CA GLU A 127 -20.19 -5.73 8.15
C GLU A 127 -21.20 -5.97 9.29
N GLN A 128 -20.83 -6.65 10.40
CA GLN A 128 -21.67 -6.77 11.60
C GLN A 128 -21.48 -5.59 12.57
N GLY A 129 -21.64 -4.38 12.04
CA GLY A 129 -21.85 -3.18 12.84
C GLY A 129 -23.19 -3.23 13.59
N VAL A 130 -23.17 -3.74 14.82
CA VAL A 130 -24.14 -3.56 15.90
C VAL A 130 -25.61 -3.76 15.49
N ALA A 131 -26.13 -4.99 15.63
CA ALA A 131 -27.56 -5.19 15.81
C ALA A 131 -27.98 -4.59 17.18
N ARG A 132 -28.31 -3.30 17.22
CA ARG A 132 -29.03 -2.69 18.34
C ARG A 132 -30.39 -3.39 18.44
N GLY A 133 -30.59 -4.24 19.46
CA GLY A 133 -31.94 -4.71 19.78
C GLY A 133 -32.11 -6.09 20.41
N VAL A 134 -31.10 -6.73 21.01
CA VAL A 134 -31.34 -7.99 21.73
C VAL A 134 -31.66 -7.68 23.20
N TYR A 135 -32.95 -7.68 23.53
CA TYR A 135 -33.45 -7.68 24.91
C TYR A 135 -33.19 -9.07 25.53
N GLN A 136 -32.40 -9.14 26.60
CA GLN A 136 -32.34 -10.32 27.46
C GLN A 136 -33.38 -10.14 28.58
N GLY A 137 -34.49 -10.88 28.47
CA GLY A 137 -35.46 -11.00 29.55
C GLY A 137 -34.93 -11.93 30.64
N ASN A 138 -35.13 -11.53 31.89
CA ASN A 138 -34.92 -12.36 33.09
C ASN A 138 -35.87 -13.55 33.13
#